data_AF-A0A7Y2NQG8-F1
#
_entry.id   AF-A0A7Y2NQG8-F1
#
_cell.length_a   1.000
_cell.length_b   1.000
_cell.length_c   1.000
_cell.angle_alpha   90.00
_cell.angle_beta   90.00
_cell.angle_gamma   90.00
#
_symmetry.space_group_name_H-M   'P 1'
#
loop_
_entity.id
_entity.type
_entity.pdbx_description
1 polymer ?
#
loop_
_entity_poly.entity_id
_entity_poly.type
_entity_poly.pdbx_seq_one_letter_code
_entity_poly.pdbx_strand_id
1 'polypeptide(L)'
;MKLQKWLLLSLMILICYGVEAQNKKKFKIHTVAFYNLENLFDTINDPLKYDEASPIMELKANRSDIYKKKVKNMARVIAEIGSDMSNNAPAVIGVCEIENRKVLEDLVNDPLLLSKDYGIVHFDGPDRRSIDVALLYQKDLFRPINTSSHELIIYDDLTRDRVYTRDQLLVSGELDGDLIHIVVNHWPSRSGGEARSRSKRVAAAKLNKRLVDSLQSKDPYAKILIMGDLNDDPTNDSVKKILKTKKDKKRVPLKGIYNPFEKMFTEKGYGTTAYRDAWSLFDQIMLTKPLIEDDYSSYRFWKAGIYNKAFLSNKRGRWEGYPFRSFADGGFTDGFSDHFPVYVYLIKEANL
;
A
#
# COMPACT_ATOMS: atom_id res chain seq x y z
N MET A 1 55.02 2.25 -43.68
CA MET A 1 54.17 3.46 -43.74
C MET A 1 52.74 3.20 -44.22
N LYS A 2 52.48 2.58 -45.40
CA LYS A 2 51.09 2.35 -45.87
C LYS A 2 50.26 1.45 -44.95
N LEU A 3 50.83 0.37 -44.41
CA LEU A 3 50.13 -0.57 -43.52
C LEU A 3 49.73 0.07 -42.17
N GLN A 4 50.59 0.92 -41.60
CA GLN A 4 50.28 1.69 -40.39
C GLN A 4 49.12 2.67 -40.59
N LYS A 5 49.01 3.29 -41.78
CA LYS A 5 47.89 4.18 -42.10
C LYS A 5 46.55 3.43 -42.17
N TRP A 6 46.54 2.21 -42.72
CA TRP A 6 45.34 1.37 -42.74
C TRP A 6 44.94 0.85 -41.36
N LEU A 7 45.92 0.51 -40.50
CA LEU A 7 45.67 0.11 -39.11
C LEU A 7 45.11 1.26 -38.26
N LEU A 8 45.62 2.48 -38.44
CA LEU A 8 45.10 3.68 -37.81
C LEU A 8 43.68 4.01 -38.28
N LEU A 9 43.39 3.84 -39.57
CA LEU A 9 42.06 4.06 -40.13
C LEU A 9 41.05 3.03 -39.62
N SER A 10 41.43 1.75 -39.53
CA SER A 10 40.56 0.70 -38.98
C SER A 10 40.31 0.90 -37.48
N LEU A 11 41.32 1.36 -36.72
CA LEU A 11 41.15 1.70 -35.31
C LEU A 11 40.21 2.90 -35.13
N MET A 12 40.31 3.93 -35.98
CA MET A 12 39.40 5.07 -35.97
C MET A 12 37.94 4.67 -36.30
N ILE A 13 37.75 3.79 -37.28
CA ILE A 13 36.42 3.29 -37.65
C ILE A 13 35.82 2.45 -36.50
N LEU A 14 36.61 1.60 -35.83
CA LEU A 14 36.18 0.86 -34.63
C LEU A 14 35.83 1.78 -33.45
N ILE A 15 36.54 2.90 -33.29
CA ILE A 15 36.22 3.92 -32.29
C ILE A 15 34.90 4.61 -32.63
N CYS A 16 34.63 4.92 -33.90
CA CYS A 16 33.37 5.53 -34.34
C CYS A 16 32.15 4.60 -34.14
N TYR A 17 32.29 3.29 -34.40
CA TYR A 17 31.22 2.32 -34.10
C TYR A 17 31.03 2.07 -32.59
N GLY A 18 32.04 2.33 -31.77
CA GLY A 18 31.92 2.28 -30.31
C GLY A 18 31.20 3.48 -29.69
N VAL A 19 30.91 4.54 -30.46
CA VAL A 19 30.29 5.79 -29.98
C VAL A 19 28.75 5.77 -30.09
N GLU A 20 28.13 4.76 -30.71
CA GLU A 20 26.71 4.42 -30.45
C GLU A 20 26.50 3.77 -29.06
N ALA A 21 27.44 3.98 -28.14
CA ALA A 21 27.36 3.58 -26.76
C ALA A 21 26.16 4.22 -26.04
N GLN A 22 25.13 3.39 -25.84
CA GLN A 22 24.10 3.53 -24.81
C GLN A 22 23.41 4.90 -24.80
N ASN A 23 22.40 5.07 -25.66
CA ASN A 23 21.28 5.95 -25.29
C ASN A 23 20.75 5.46 -23.93
N LYS A 24 21.18 6.11 -22.84
CA LYS A 24 20.73 5.79 -21.49
C LYS A 24 19.24 6.06 -21.44
N LYS A 25 18.46 4.98 -21.53
CA LYS A 25 17.01 5.03 -21.33
C LYS A 25 16.73 5.73 -20.01
N LYS A 26 16.04 6.87 -20.08
CA LYS A 26 15.58 7.59 -18.90
C LYS A 26 14.25 6.98 -18.48
N PHE A 27 14.01 6.89 -17.18
CA PHE A 27 12.76 6.36 -16.65
C PHE A 27 12.09 7.39 -15.75
N LYS A 28 10.78 7.56 -15.91
CA LYS A 28 9.93 8.22 -14.91
C LYS A 28 9.62 7.22 -13.82
N ILE A 29 9.76 7.62 -12.56
CA ILE A 29 9.57 6.74 -11.39
C ILE A 29 8.44 7.32 -10.53
N HIS A 30 7.46 6.48 -10.21
CA HIS A 30 6.42 6.81 -9.23
C HIS A 30 6.41 5.81 -8.09
N THR A 31 6.12 6.32 -6.89
CA THR A 31 5.86 5.50 -5.72
C THR A 31 4.36 5.26 -5.60
N VAL A 32 3.95 4.00 -5.45
CA VAL A 32 2.62 3.62 -4.98
C VAL A 32 2.75 2.96 -3.62
N ALA A 33 2.02 3.45 -2.63
CA ALA A 33 2.19 3.04 -1.23
C ALA A 33 0.89 2.53 -0.59
N PHE A 34 1.04 1.88 0.55
CA PHE A 34 -0.05 1.58 1.47
C PHE A 34 0.37 1.84 2.92
N TYR A 35 -0.53 2.39 3.73
CA TYR A 35 -0.26 2.67 5.14
C TYR A 35 -1.51 2.54 6.03
N ASN A 36 -1.44 1.67 7.05
CA ASN A 36 -2.40 1.65 8.15
C ASN A 36 -2.11 2.84 9.10
N LEU A 37 -3.09 3.74 9.30
CA LEU A 37 -2.90 4.96 10.08
C LEU A 37 -3.17 4.79 11.60
N GLU A 38 -3.41 3.57 12.06
CA GLU A 38 -3.68 3.17 13.45
C GLU A 38 -4.80 4.03 14.08
N ASN A 39 -6.05 3.78 13.68
CA ASN A 39 -7.24 4.51 14.12
C ASN A 39 -7.04 6.04 14.04
N LEU A 40 -6.87 6.59 12.83
CA LEU A 40 -6.97 8.03 12.59
C LEU A 40 -8.44 8.47 12.69
N PHE A 41 -8.83 8.86 13.89
CA PHE A 41 -10.17 9.31 14.28
C PHE A 41 -10.09 10.78 14.74
N ASP A 42 -11.14 11.54 14.52
CA ASP A 42 -11.32 12.88 15.04
C ASP A 42 -11.71 12.86 16.53
N THR A 43 -12.18 13.98 17.06
CA THR A 43 -12.46 14.14 18.49
C THR A 43 -13.94 14.28 18.81
N ILE A 44 -14.82 14.01 17.85
CA ILE A 44 -16.26 14.26 17.88
C ILE A 44 -16.96 12.90 17.81
N ASN A 45 -17.77 12.58 18.82
CA ASN A 45 -18.57 11.36 18.84
C ASN A 45 -19.67 11.41 17.76
N ASP A 46 -19.72 10.40 16.89
CA ASP A 46 -20.90 10.05 16.09
C ASP A 46 -21.80 9.07 16.86
N PRO A 47 -22.96 9.52 17.39
CA PRO A 47 -23.86 8.69 18.20
C PRO A 47 -24.51 7.52 17.44
N LEU A 48 -24.37 7.46 16.11
CA LEU A 48 -24.86 6.34 15.29
C LEU A 48 -23.82 5.22 15.13
N LYS A 49 -22.61 5.45 15.64
CA LYS A 49 -21.46 4.58 15.48
C LYS A 49 -20.88 4.24 16.86
N TYR A 50 -19.93 3.31 16.87
CA TYR A 50 -19.18 2.89 18.05
C TYR A 50 -17.73 3.36 17.96
N ASP A 51 -17.56 4.63 17.58
CA ASP A 51 -16.31 5.37 17.46
C ASP A 51 -15.71 5.77 18.83
N GLU A 52 -16.53 5.81 19.88
CA GLU A 52 -16.08 6.03 21.27
C GLU A 52 -15.07 4.98 21.75
N ALA A 53 -15.06 3.79 21.12
CA ALA A 53 -14.05 2.75 21.33
C ALA A 53 -12.75 2.97 20.54
N SER A 54 -12.54 4.15 19.98
CA SER A 54 -11.27 4.56 19.39
C SER A 54 -10.32 5.09 20.48
N PRO A 55 -9.00 4.89 20.34
CA PRO A 55 -8.05 5.33 21.36
C PRO A 55 -8.12 6.84 21.65
N ILE A 56 -8.41 7.67 20.64
CA ILE A 56 -8.52 9.13 20.81
C ILE A 56 -9.73 9.52 21.68
N MET A 57 -10.84 8.78 21.55
CA MET A 57 -12.06 9.00 22.33
C MET A 57 -11.99 8.43 23.75
N GLU A 58 -11.10 7.46 24.00
CA GLU A 58 -10.83 6.96 25.36
C GLU A 58 -9.96 7.92 26.20
N LEU A 59 -9.25 8.86 25.57
CA LEU A 59 -8.42 9.83 26.29
C LEU A 59 -9.25 10.75 27.19
N LYS A 60 -8.74 11.01 28.40
CA LYS A 60 -9.41 11.85 29.40
C LYS A 60 -9.21 13.35 29.21
N ALA A 61 -8.17 13.77 28.48
CA ALA A 61 -7.84 15.18 28.25
C ALA A 61 -7.03 15.36 26.95
N ASN A 62 -6.90 16.61 26.48
CA ASN A 62 -6.03 17.02 25.37
C ASN A 62 -6.27 16.33 24.01
N ARG A 63 -7.49 15.81 23.77
CA ARG A 63 -7.84 15.09 22.52
C ARG A 63 -7.48 15.89 21.28
N SER A 64 -7.88 17.16 21.22
CA SER A 64 -7.69 18.01 20.03
C SER A 64 -6.22 18.26 19.70
N ASP A 65 -5.35 18.42 20.71
CA ASP A 65 -3.92 18.62 20.47
C ASP A 65 -3.23 17.31 20.07
N ILE A 66 -3.63 16.19 20.68
CA ILE A 66 -3.15 14.87 20.32
C ILE A 66 -3.57 14.50 18.89
N TYR A 67 -4.81 14.80 18.51
CA TYR A 67 -5.31 14.61 17.15
C TYR A 67 -4.44 15.34 16.12
N LYS A 68 -4.18 16.64 16.33
CA LYS A 68 -3.31 17.45 15.45
C LYS A 68 -1.90 16.86 15.35
N LYS A 69 -1.33 16.39 16.46
CA LYS A 69 -0.02 15.72 16.45
C LYS A 69 -0.05 14.43 15.64
N LYS A 70 -1.08 13.59 15.82
CA LYS A 70 -1.25 12.35 15.06
C LYS A 70 -1.37 12.62 13.57
N VAL A 71 -2.19 13.58 13.15
CA VAL A 71 -2.31 14.04 11.76
C VAL A 71 -0.93 14.44 11.19
N LYS A 72 -0.18 15.27 11.91
CA LYS A 72 1.17 15.70 11.50
C LYS A 72 2.15 14.53 11.40
N ASN A 73 2.08 13.57 12.33
CA ASN A 73 2.90 12.36 12.29
C ASN A 73 2.60 11.53 11.04
N MET A 74 1.33 11.33 10.70
CA MET A 74 0.91 10.63 9.48
C MET A 74 1.37 11.37 8.22
N ALA A 75 1.17 12.70 8.19
CA ALA A 75 1.57 13.54 7.05
C ALA A 75 3.07 13.45 6.76
N ARG A 76 3.90 13.49 7.81
CA ARG A 76 5.35 13.32 7.70
C ARG A 76 5.73 11.99 7.04
N VAL A 77 5.11 10.89 7.47
CA VAL A 77 5.40 9.58 6.91
C VAL A 77 5.02 9.53 5.44
N ILE A 78 3.81 9.97 5.09
CA ILE A 78 3.33 9.99 3.71
C ILE A 78 4.25 10.84 2.81
N ALA A 79 4.75 11.98 3.29
CA ALA A 79 5.65 12.84 2.53
C ALA A 79 7.00 12.17 2.21
N GLU A 80 7.44 11.22 3.03
CA GLU A 80 8.78 10.60 2.95
C GLU A 80 8.79 9.17 2.35
N ILE A 81 7.65 8.47 2.26
CA ILE A 81 7.62 7.10 1.73
C ILE A 81 8.10 7.07 0.27
N GLY A 82 9.20 6.34 0.05
CA GLY A 82 9.78 6.12 -1.27
C GLY A 82 10.33 7.37 -1.97
N SER A 83 10.48 8.49 -1.24
CA SER A 83 10.99 9.74 -1.83
C SER A 83 12.46 9.66 -2.22
N ASP A 84 13.21 8.69 -1.70
CA ASP A 84 14.63 8.46 -1.96
C ASP A 84 14.92 8.11 -3.42
N MET A 85 13.96 7.49 -4.13
CA MET A 85 14.14 7.13 -5.54
C MET A 85 13.22 7.92 -6.48
N SER A 86 11.99 8.24 -6.05
CA SER A 86 11.05 8.98 -6.89
C SER A 86 11.28 10.50 -6.85
N ASN A 87 12.00 11.00 -5.85
CA ASN A 87 12.07 12.43 -5.51
C ASN A 87 10.69 13.08 -5.30
N ASN A 88 9.69 12.28 -4.92
CA ASN A 88 8.33 12.72 -4.65
C ASN A 88 7.68 11.88 -3.55
N ALA A 89 6.64 12.42 -2.91
CA ALA A 89 5.73 11.62 -2.11
C ALA A 89 4.97 10.63 -3.02
N PRO A 90 4.32 9.59 -2.48
CA PRO A 90 3.58 8.61 -3.28
C PRO A 90 2.59 9.27 -4.24
N ALA A 91 2.66 8.93 -5.53
CA ALA A 91 1.70 9.41 -6.51
C ALA A 91 0.29 8.92 -6.16
N VAL A 92 0.22 7.72 -5.58
CA VAL A 92 -0.99 7.09 -5.04
C VAL A 92 -0.65 6.39 -3.73
N ILE A 93 -1.50 6.52 -2.71
CA ILE A 93 -1.40 5.80 -1.45
C ILE A 93 -2.76 5.29 -1.00
N GLY A 94 -2.86 3.97 -0.76
CA GLY A 94 -3.99 3.40 -0.04
C GLY A 94 -3.79 3.55 1.47
N VAL A 95 -4.87 3.85 2.20
CA VAL A 95 -4.83 3.96 3.66
C VAL A 95 -5.98 3.18 4.29
N CYS A 96 -5.80 2.75 5.53
CA CYS A 96 -6.87 2.16 6.33
C CYS A 96 -6.83 2.64 7.78
N GLU A 97 -7.86 2.25 8.52
CA GLU A 97 -8.12 2.72 9.89
C GLU A 97 -8.38 4.22 9.97
N ILE A 98 -9.26 4.64 9.07
CA ILE A 98 -9.74 6.02 8.93
C ILE A 98 -11.18 6.05 9.42
N GLU A 99 -11.55 7.05 10.19
CA GLU A 99 -12.93 7.20 10.66
C GLU A 99 -13.88 7.74 9.59
N ASN A 100 -13.49 8.82 8.91
CA ASN A 100 -14.37 9.56 8.02
C ASN A 100 -13.57 10.40 7.00
N ARG A 101 -14.27 11.08 6.10
CA ARG A 101 -13.63 11.96 5.10
C ARG A 101 -12.90 13.15 5.74
N LYS A 102 -13.40 13.68 6.86
CA LYS A 102 -12.87 14.88 7.49
C LYS A 102 -11.44 14.68 7.98
N VAL A 103 -11.14 13.52 8.58
CA VAL A 103 -9.77 13.22 9.01
C VAL A 103 -8.79 13.09 7.83
N LEU A 104 -9.26 12.67 6.65
CA LEU A 104 -8.43 12.63 5.43
C LEU A 104 -8.19 14.03 4.89
N GLU A 105 -9.18 14.91 4.93
CA GLU A 105 -9.03 16.33 4.57
C GLU A 105 -8.01 17.01 5.46
N ASP A 106 -8.08 16.79 6.77
CA ASP A 106 -7.12 17.37 7.72
C ASP A 106 -5.70 16.83 7.46
N LEU A 107 -5.58 15.55 7.10
CA LEU A 107 -4.31 14.92 6.72
C LEU A 107 -3.70 15.51 5.45
N VAL A 108 -4.44 15.58 4.35
CA VAL A 108 -3.89 16.06 3.06
C VAL A 108 -3.61 17.56 3.07
N ASN A 109 -4.25 18.33 3.96
CA ASN A 109 -4.03 19.75 4.12
C ASN A 109 -2.93 20.10 5.14
N ASP A 110 -2.27 19.11 5.77
CA ASP A 110 -1.08 19.38 6.58
C ASP A 110 0.00 20.06 5.70
N PRO A 111 0.76 21.05 6.23
CA PRO A 111 1.78 21.76 5.46
C PRO A 111 2.81 20.88 4.73
N LEU A 112 3.07 19.67 5.24
CA LEU A 112 3.98 18.70 4.61
C LEU A 112 3.41 18.09 3.32
N LEU A 113 2.08 18.06 3.16
CA LEU A 113 1.38 17.46 2.03
C LEU A 113 0.64 18.46 1.15
N LEU A 114 0.39 19.68 1.63
CA LEU A 114 -0.41 20.70 0.93
C LEU A 114 0.05 20.94 -0.52
N SER A 115 1.37 21.02 -0.75
CA SER A 115 1.95 21.23 -2.08
C SER A 115 1.79 20.03 -3.05
N LYS A 116 1.39 18.87 -2.55
CA LYS A 116 1.19 17.64 -3.35
C LYS A 116 -0.23 17.54 -3.90
N ASP A 117 -1.13 18.40 -3.44
CA ASP A 117 -2.53 18.50 -3.87
C ASP A 117 -3.22 17.13 -4.01
N TYR A 118 -3.24 16.38 -2.90
CA TYR A 118 -3.87 15.07 -2.87
C TYR A 118 -5.40 15.18 -3.04
N GLY A 119 -5.96 14.40 -3.96
CA GLY A 119 -7.37 14.04 -4.01
C GLY A 119 -7.68 12.83 -3.12
N ILE A 120 -8.96 12.67 -2.78
CA ILE A 120 -9.45 11.63 -1.87
C ILE A 120 -10.55 10.81 -2.57
N VAL A 121 -10.42 9.48 -2.56
CA VAL A 121 -11.52 8.54 -2.81
C VAL A 121 -11.81 7.78 -1.51
N HIS A 122 -12.99 7.97 -0.95
CA HIS A 122 -13.44 7.38 0.31
C HIS A 122 -14.97 7.19 0.27
N PHE A 123 -15.45 6.16 0.96
CA PHE A 123 -16.86 5.84 1.16
C PHE A 123 -17.04 5.41 2.61
N ASP A 124 -18.14 5.85 3.24
CA ASP A 124 -18.51 5.37 4.57
C ASP A 124 -18.90 3.89 4.50
N GLY A 125 -18.19 3.05 5.26
CA GLY A 125 -18.40 1.61 5.28
C GLY A 125 -19.43 1.13 6.31
N PRO A 126 -19.78 -0.17 6.26
CA PRO A 126 -20.73 -0.77 7.18
C PRO A 126 -20.11 -1.12 8.54
N ASP A 127 -18.79 -0.99 8.72
CA ASP A 127 -18.12 -1.24 9.99
C ASP A 127 -18.74 -0.37 11.11
N ARG A 128 -19.06 -1.00 12.23
CA ARG A 128 -19.79 -0.34 13.33
C ARG A 128 -18.94 0.70 14.06
N ARG A 129 -17.61 0.63 13.95
CA ARG A 129 -16.67 1.60 14.52
C ARG A 129 -16.30 2.70 13.52
N SER A 130 -16.91 2.72 12.34
CA SER A 130 -16.55 3.62 11.23
C SER A 130 -15.12 3.46 10.72
N ILE A 131 -14.52 2.28 10.92
CA ILE A 131 -13.19 2.01 10.38
C ILE A 131 -13.32 1.78 8.88
N ASP A 132 -12.68 2.63 8.08
CA ASP A 132 -12.74 2.59 6.62
C ASP A 132 -11.36 2.43 5.96
N VAL A 133 -11.40 2.28 4.64
CA VAL A 133 -10.27 2.36 3.72
C VAL A 133 -10.45 3.55 2.78
N ALA A 134 -9.36 4.13 2.31
CA ALA A 134 -9.38 5.21 1.33
C ALA A 134 -8.20 5.14 0.37
N LEU A 135 -8.30 5.89 -0.73
CA LEU A 135 -7.20 6.15 -1.65
C LEU A 135 -6.92 7.65 -1.68
N LEU A 136 -5.68 8.04 -1.40
CA LEU A 136 -5.18 9.38 -1.65
C LEU A 136 -4.33 9.36 -2.92
N TYR A 137 -4.46 10.37 -3.77
CA TYR A 137 -3.73 10.44 -5.04
C TYR A 137 -3.32 11.87 -5.38
N GLN A 138 -2.11 12.09 -5.89
CA GLN A 138 -1.72 13.42 -6.39
C GLN A 138 -2.47 13.70 -7.68
N LYS A 139 -3.28 14.77 -7.72
CA LYS A 139 -4.23 15.03 -8.82
C LYS A 139 -3.55 15.23 -10.17
N ASP A 140 -2.34 15.80 -10.18
CA ASP A 140 -1.54 16.00 -11.40
C ASP A 140 -1.00 14.71 -12.02
N LEU A 141 -0.93 13.63 -11.23
CA LEU A 141 -0.31 12.37 -11.64
C LEU A 141 -1.34 11.27 -11.87
N PHE A 142 -2.40 11.23 -11.06
CA PHE A 142 -3.42 10.19 -11.12
C PHE A 142 -4.82 10.77 -11.25
N ARG A 143 -5.57 10.29 -12.24
CA ARG A 143 -6.95 10.70 -12.49
C ARG A 143 -7.89 9.51 -12.32
N PRO A 144 -8.71 9.46 -11.25
CA PRO A 144 -9.75 8.45 -11.12
C PRO A 144 -10.76 8.55 -12.28
N ILE A 145 -11.18 7.39 -12.79
CA ILE A 145 -12.20 7.24 -13.84
C ILE A 145 -13.43 6.54 -13.30
N ASN A 146 -13.23 5.50 -12.49
CA ASN A 146 -14.32 4.77 -11.85
C ASN A 146 -13.93 4.35 -10.44
N THR A 147 -14.86 4.48 -9.51
CA THR A 147 -14.65 4.21 -8.09
C THR A 147 -15.84 3.46 -7.52
N SER A 148 -15.61 2.40 -6.77
CA SER A 148 -16.68 1.64 -6.11
C SER A 148 -16.22 1.03 -4.80
N SER A 149 -17.12 1.00 -3.82
CA SER A 149 -16.96 0.23 -2.58
C SER A 149 -17.65 -1.13 -2.69
N HIS A 150 -17.04 -2.17 -2.10
CA HIS A 150 -17.54 -3.53 -2.16
C HIS A 150 -17.63 -4.15 -0.77
N GLU A 151 -18.86 -4.36 -0.32
CA GLU A 151 -19.14 -4.91 1.00
C GLU A 151 -18.76 -6.39 1.14
N LEU A 152 -18.10 -6.70 2.25
CA LEU A 152 -17.82 -8.06 2.67
C LEU A 152 -18.95 -8.60 3.55
N ILE A 153 -19.85 -9.36 2.93
CA ILE A 153 -20.92 -10.07 3.65
C ILE A 153 -20.37 -11.35 4.28
N ILE A 154 -20.21 -11.34 5.60
CA ILE A 154 -19.76 -12.48 6.41
C ILE A 154 -20.61 -12.62 7.68
N TYR A 155 -20.54 -13.81 8.29
CA TYR A 155 -21.28 -14.18 9.48
C TYR A 155 -20.32 -14.75 10.52
N ASP A 156 -20.67 -14.66 11.81
CA ASP A 156 -19.91 -15.35 12.84
C ASP A 156 -20.12 -16.86 12.74
N ASP A 157 -19.04 -17.63 12.92
CA ASP A 157 -19.08 -19.08 12.75
C ASP A 157 -19.90 -19.76 13.86
N LEU A 158 -19.99 -19.15 15.06
CA LEU A 158 -20.73 -19.69 16.20
C LEU A 158 -22.16 -19.15 16.24
N THR A 159 -22.34 -17.83 16.27
CA THR A 159 -23.69 -17.26 16.46
C THR A 159 -24.49 -17.18 15.16
N ARG A 160 -23.82 -17.27 14.00
CA ARG A 160 -24.41 -17.08 12.67
C ARG A 160 -24.95 -15.66 12.43
N ASP A 161 -24.66 -14.73 13.33
CA ASP A 161 -25.02 -13.33 13.19
C ASP A 161 -24.18 -12.65 12.10
N ARG A 162 -24.76 -11.64 11.45
CA ARG A 162 -24.04 -10.80 10.49
C ARG A 162 -22.89 -10.07 11.18
N VAL A 163 -21.69 -10.21 10.62
CA VAL A 163 -20.51 -9.45 11.05
C VAL A 163 -20.33 -8.29 10.08
N TYR A 164 -20.56 -7.09 10.59
CA TYR A 164 -20.31 -5.84 9.89
C TYR A 164 -18.81 -5.51 9.97
N THR A 165 -18.17 -5.33 8.83
CA THR A 165 -16.71 -5.17 8.70
C THR A 165 -16.40 -4.27 7.50
N ARG A 166 -15.13 -3.91 7.32
CA ARG A 166 -14.64 -3.04 6.24
C ARG A 166 -14.97 -3.57 4.86
N ASP A 167 -15.26 -2.62 3.98
CA ASP A 167 -15.36 -2.82 2.54
C ASP A 167 -13.98 -2.95 1.87
N GLN A 168 -14.00 -3.36 0.60
CA GLN A 168 -12.86 -3.26 -0.30
C GLN A 168 -13.11 -2.17 -1.34
N LEU A 169 -12.23 -1.18 -1.39
CA LEU A 169 -12.32 -0.06 -2.33
C LEU A 169 -11.65 -0.43 -3.66
N LEU A 170 -12.38 -0.31 -4.76
CA LEU A 170 -11.84 -0.42 -6.12
C LEU A 170 -11.79 0.96 -6.78
N VAL A 171 -10.61 1.35 -7.24
CA VAL A 171 -10.39 2.57 -8.04
C VAL A 171 -9.73 2.20 -9.35
N SER A 172 -10.34 2.60 -10.46
CA SER A 172 -9.74 2.55 -11.80
C SER A 172 -9.41 3.97 -12.22
N GLY A 173 -8.19 4.22 -12.67
CA GLY A 173 -7.76 5.56 -13.08
C GLY A 173 -6.47 5.54 -13.89
N GLU A 174 -6.09 6.70 -14.39
CA GLU A 174 -4.90 6.88 -15.24
C GLU A 174 -3.75 7.46 -14.42
N LEU A 175 -2.61 6.76 -14.38
CA LEU A 175 -1.33 7.28 -13.86
C LEU A 175 -0.48 7.76 -15.03
N ASP A 176 -0.37 9.08 -15.21
CA ASP A 176 0.19 9.70 -16.42
C ASP A 176 -0.36 9.09 -17.73
N GLY A 177 -1.69 8.93 -17.79
CA GLY A 177 -2.38 8.34 -18.94
C GLY A 177 -2.39 6.81 -19.00
N ASP A 178 -1.63 6.11 -18.13
CA ASP A 178 -1.67 4.65 -18.09
C ASP A 178 -2.81 4.17 -17.19
N LEU A 179 -3.77 3.43 -17.75
CA LEU A 179 -4.85 2.83 -16.97
C LEU A 179 -4.31 1.80 -15.97
N ILE A 180 -4.62 2.02 -14.70
CA ILE A 180 -4.30 1.14 -13.57
C ILE A 180 -5.54 0.98 -12.69
N HIS A 181 -5.74 -0.22 -12.18
CA HIS A 181 -6.74 -0.52 -11.16
C HIS A 181 -6.07 -0.75 -9.81
N ILE A 182 -6.68 -0.22 -8.75
CA ILE A 182 -6.18 -0.32 -7.38
C ILE A 182 -7.32 -0.87 -6.53
N VAL A 183 -7.04 -1.95 -5.79
CA VAL A 183 -7.93 -2.48 -4.76
C VAL A 183 -7.30 -2.24 -3.40
N VAL A 184 -7.92 -1.39 -2.57
CA VAL A 184 -7.48 -1.09 -1.20
C VAL A 184 -8.27 -1.95 -0.21
N ASN A 185 -7.56 -2.58 0.73
CA ASN A 185 -8.12 -3.59 1.62
C ASN A 185 -7.77 -3.31 3.09
N HIS A 186 -8.70 -3.63 3.98
CA HIS A 186 -8.43 -3.85 5.40
C HIS A 186 -9.24 -5.05 5.90
N TRP A 187 -8.65 -6.24 5.81
CA TRP A 187 -9.37 -7.49 6.09
C TRP A 187 -9.67 -7.69 7.58
N PRO A 188 -10.63 -8.57 7.93
CA PRO A 188 -10.98 -8.87 9.31
C PRO A 188 -9.74 -9.23 10.16
N SER A 189 -9.65 -8.60 11.34
CA SER A 189 -8.50 -8.78 12.24
C SER A 189 -8.41 -10.20 12.80
N ARG A 190 -7.27 -10.54 13.38
CA ARG A 190 -7.03 -11.84 14.03
C ARG A 190 -7.70 -11.98 15.42
N SER A 191 -8.82 -11.29 15.66
CA SER A 191 -9.52 -11.31 16.96
C SER A 191 -9.96 -12.73 17.33
N GLY A 192 -9.68 -13.12 18.58
CA GLY A 192 -9.89 -14.50 19.06
C GLY A 192 -8.90 -15.53 18.50
N GLY A 193 -7.83 -15.08 17.84
CA GLY A 193 -6.76 -15.92 17.29
C GLY A 193 -6.85 -16.12 15.78
N GLU A 194 -5.69 -16.37 15.14
CA GLU A 194 -5.58 -16.54 13.68
C GLU A 194 -6.51 -17.66 13.18
N ALA A 195 -6.52 -18.82 13.83
CA ALA A 195 -7.29 -19.98 13.40
C ALA A 195 -8.80 -19.74 13.46
N ARG A 196 -9.30 -19.08 14.52
CA ARG A 196 -10.72 -18.76 14.71
C ARG A 196 -11.23 -17.76 13.68
N SER A 197 -10.40 -16.78 13.33
CA SER A 197 -10.76 -15.67 12.43
C SER A 197 -10.46 -15.94 10.95
N ARG A 198 -9.75 -17.03 10.63
CA ARG A 198 -9.28 -17.36 9.28
C ARG A 198 -10.38 -17.41 8.23
N SER A 199 -11.55 -17.96 8.56
CA SER A 199 -12.70 -18.07 7.67
C SER A 199 -13.11 -16.69 7.11
N LYS A 200 -13.09 -15.66 7.97
CA LYS A 200 -13.44 -14.27 7.64
C LYS A 200 -12.43 -13.65 6.66
N ARG A 201 -11.12 -13.88 6.85
CA ARG A 201 -10.08 -13.42 5.91
C ARG A 201 -10.09 -14.20 4.59
N VAL A 202 -10.39 -15.49 4.61
CA VAL A 202 -10.60 -16.28 3.39
C VAL A 202 -11.80 -15.74 2.59
N ALA A 203 -12.90 -15.35 3.25
CA ALA A 203 -14.03 -14.71 2.58
C ALA A 203 -13.65 -13.34 1.97
N ALA A 204 -12.87 -12.53 2.70
CA ALA A 204 -12.33 -11.27 2.19
C ALA A 204 -11.46 -11.49 0.93
N ALA A 205 -10.56 -12.46 0.96
CA ALA A 205 -9.75 -12.83 -0.20
C ALA A 205 -10.57 -13.33 -1.39
N LYS A 206 -11.68 -14.04 -1.15
CA LYS A 206 -12.60 -14.45 -2.23
C LYS A 206 -13.29 -13.26 -2.86
N LEU A 207 -13.75 -12.28 -2.07
CA LEU A 207 -14.29 -11.03 -2.60
C LEU A 207 -13.25 -10.30 -3.46
N ASN A 208 -12.03 -10.15 -2.94
CA ASN A 208 -10.93 -9.52 -3.66
C ASN A 208 -10.64 -10.23 -5.00
N LYS A 209 -10.56 -11.58 -4.97
CA LYS A 209 -10.33 -12.39 -6.16
C LYS A 209 -11.42 -12.20 -7.21
N ARG A 210 -12.68 -12.08 -6.80
CA ARG A 210 -13.80 -11.79 -7.72
C ARG A 210 -13.64 -10.42 -8.41
N LEU A 211 -13.18 -9.40 -7.70
CA LEU A 211 -12.91 -8.08 -8.28
C LEU A 211 -11.81 -8.17 -9.35
N VAL A 212 -10.69 -8.83 -9.01
CA VAL A 212 -9.57 -9.07 -9.93
C VAL A 212 -10.04 -9.85 -11.16
N ASP A 213 -10.79 -10.94 -10.96
CA ASP A 213 -11.30 -11.77 -12.05
C ASP A 213 -12.29 -11.02 -12.93
N SER A 214 -13.14 -10.16 -12.36
CA SER A 214 -14.07 -9.33 -13.11
C SER A 214 -13.32 -8.36 -14.03
N LEU A 215 -12.30 -7.67 -13.52
CA LEU A 215 -11.45 -6.79 -14.33
C LEU A 215 -10.72 -7.58 -15.42
N GLN A 216 -10.10 -8.72 -15.07
CA GLN A 216 -9.35 -9.56 -16.02
C GLN A 216 -10.25 -10.37 -16.99
N SER A 217 -11.55 -10.40 -16.77
CA SER A 217 -12.53 -10.94 -17.72
C SER A 217 -12.84 -9.95 -18.84
N LYS A 218 -12.82 -8.65 -18.52
CA LYS A 218 -13.02 -7.56 -19.48
C LYS A 218 -11.74 -7.25 -20.24
N ASP A 219 -10.61 -7.23 -19.54
CA ASP A 219 -9.28 -7.05 -20.11
C ASP A 219 -8.27 -8.01 -19.46
N PRO A 220 -7.82 -9.08 -20.16
CA PRO A 220 -6.84 -10.01 -19.60
C PRO A 220 -5.48 -9.36 -19.27
N TYR A 221 -5.20 -8.16 -19.79
CA TYR A 221 -3.99 -7.38 -19.54
C TYR A 221 -4.19 -6.25 -18.52
N ALA A 222 -5.29 -6.26 -17.77
CA ALA A 222 -5.54 -5.29 -16.71
C ALA A 222 -4.39 -5.23 -15.69
N LYS A 223 -3.83 -4.02 -15.53
CA LYS A 223 -2.82 -3.70 -14.51
C LYS A 223 -3.52 -3.44 -13.18
N ILE A 224 -3.41 -4.37 -12.25
CA ILE A 224 -4.13 -4.31 -10.98
C ILE A 224 -3.12 -4.38 -9.83
N LEU A 225 -3.17 -3.38 -8.97
CA LEU A 225 -2.47 -3.31 -7.69
C LEU A 225 -3.46 -3.69 -6.58
N ILE A 226 -3.17 -4.74 -5.83
CA ILE A 226 -3.95 -5.16 -4.68
C ILE A 226 -3.13 -4.78 -3.45
N MET A 227 -3.60 -3.78 -2.71
CA MET A 227 -2.88 -3.24 -1.55
C MET A 227 -3.75 -3.25 -0.30
N GLY A 228 -3.14 -3.37 0.87
CA GLY A 228 -3.91 -3.33 2.11
C GLY A 228 -3.21 -3.96 3.29
N ASP A 229 -3.80 -3.72 4.47
CA ASP A 229 -3.63 -4.54 5.66
C ASP A 229 -4.51 -5.78 5.50
N LEU A 230 -3.88 -6.89 5.15
CA LEU A 230 -4.58 -8.15 4.92
C LEU A 230 -4.85 -8.90 6.22
N ASN A 231 -4.30 -8.47 7.36
CA ASN A 231 -4.26 -9.24 8.61
C ASN A 231 -3.78 -10.69 8.42
N ASP A 232 -3.07 -10.95 7.33
CA ASP A 232 -2.53 -12.25 6.93
C ASP A 232 -1.15 -12.06 6.31
N ASP A 233 -0.25 -12.96 6.66
CA ASP A 233 1.09 -13.04 6.11
C ASP A 233 1.04 -13.56 4.66
N PRO A 234 2.09 -13.32 3.85
CA PRO A 234 2.14 -13.76 2.47
C PRO A 234 1.95 -15.27 2.27
N THR A 235 2.13 -16.08 3.32
CA THR A 235 2.04 -17.53 3.32
C THR A 235 0.68 -18.08 3.75
N ASN A 236 -0.22 -17.26 4.29
CA ASN A 236 -1.54 -17.70 4.75
C ASN A 236 -2.46 -18.11 3.58
N ASP A 237 -3.49 -18.89 3.90
CA ASP A 237 -4.42 -19.48 2.93
C ASP A 237 -5.15 -18.45 2.06
N SER A 238 -5.54 -17.32 2.65
CA SER A 238 -6.16 -16.19 1.95
C SER A 238 -5.27 -15.70 0.78
N VAL A 239 -3.95 -15.60 0.99
CA VAL A 239 -3.00 -15.15 -0.03
C VAL A 239 -2.58 -16.30 -0.95
N LYS A 240 -2.16 -17.43 -0.40
CA LYS A 240 -1.56 -18.54 -1.18
C LYS A 240 -2.57 -19.44 -1.88
N LYS A 241 -3.70 -19.74 -1.24
CA LYS A 241 -4.71 -20.67 -1.77
C LYS A 241 -5.84 -19.95 -2.52
N ILE A 242 -6.29 -18.81 -1.99
CA ILE A 242 -7.38 -18.04 -2.61
C ILE A 242 -6.87 -17.10 -3.70
N LEU A 243 -5.96 -16.17 -3.37
CA LEU A 243 -5.38 -15.27 -4.38
C LEU A 243 -4.38 -15.97 -5.31
N LYS A 244 -3.81 -17.11 -4.89
CA LYS A 244 -2.88 -17.94 -5.68
C LYS A 244 -1.62 -17.20 -6.12
N THR A 245 -1.13 -16.30 -5.28
CA THR A 245 0.04 -15.46 -5.59
C THR A 245 1.32 -16.26 -5.81
N LYS A 246 2.25 -15.71 -6.58
CA LYS A 246 3.59 -16.26 -6.79
C LYS A 246 4.65 -15.28 -6.30
N LYS A 247 5.66 -15.80 -5.60
CA LYS A 247 6.86 -15.06 -5.19
C LYS A 247 7.92 -14.86 -6.29
N ASP A 248 7.77 -15.55 -7.42
CA ASP A 248 8.68 -15.47 -8.57
C ASP A 248 7.92 -14.95 -9.78
N LYS A 249 8.38 -13.83 -10.35
CA LYS A 249 7.81 -13.18 -11.54
C LYS A 249 7.67 -14.16 -12.72
N LYS A 250 8.64 -15.06 -12.92
CA LYS A 250 8.66 -16.00 -14.05
C LYS A 250 7.59 -17.09 -13.94
N ARG A 251 7.05 -17.31 -12.74
CA ARG A 251 6.03 -18.34 -12.47
C ARG A 251 4.61 -17.79 -12.45
N VAL A 252 4.43 -16.50 -12.71
CA VAL A 252 3.14 -15.83 -12.72
C VAL A 252 2.46 -16.06 -14.09
N PRO A 253 1.30 -16.74 -14.15
CA PRO A 253 0.57 -16.93 -15.41
C PRO A 253 -0.09 -15.61 -15.88
N LEU A 254 -0.66 -15.59 -17.09
CA LEU A 254 -1.29 -14.39 -17.70
C LEU A 254 -2.28 -13.66 -16.78
N LYS A 255 -3.20 -14.39 -16.13
CA LYS A 255 -4.16 -13.85 -15.14
C LYS A 255 -3.69 -14.03 -13.69
N GLY A 256 -2.37 -14.13 -13.51
CA GLY A 256 -1.72 -14.41 -12.24
C GLY A 256 -1.41 -13.15 -11.44
N ILE A 257 -1.15 -13.35 -10.15
CA ILE A 257 -0.76 -12.31 -9.20
C ILE A 257 0.66 -12.61 -8.69
N TYR A 258 1.52 -11.60 -8.77
CA TYR A 258 2.84 -11.56 -8.18
C TYR A 258 2.78 -10.92 -6.80
N ASN A 259 3.47 -11.53 -5.83
CA ASN A 259 3.63 -10.95 -4.49
C ASN A 259 5.13 -10.73 -4.18
N PRO A 260 5.63 -9.48 -4.24
CA PRO A 260 7.02 -9.18 -3.93
C PRO A 260 7.35 -9.28 -2.43
N PHE A 261 6.34 -9.27 -1.56
CA PHE A 261 6.49 -9.30 -0.10
C PHE A 261 6.71 -10.72 0.42
N GLU A 262 6.33 -11.76 -0.33
CA GLU A 262 6.50 -13.16 0.11
C GLU A 262 7.96 -13.53 0.38
N LYS A 263 8.91 -13.12 -0.48
CA LYS A 263 10.34 -13.35 -0.22
C LYS A 263 10.87 -12.53 0.95
N MET A 264 10.38 -11.30 1.13
CA MET A 264 10.77 -10.46 2.27
C MET A 264 10.41 -11.14 3.59
N PHE A 265 9.21 -11.74 3.66
CA PHE A 265 8.78 -12.51 4.80
C PHE A 265 9.57 -13.83 4.95
N THR A 266 9.53 -14.70 3.95
CA THR A 266 10.03 -16.09 4.11
C THR A 266 11.54 -16.23 4.09
N GLU A 267 12.26 -15.32 3.43
CA GLU A 267 13.72 -15.43 3.23
C GLU A 267 14.50 -14.42 4.07
N LYS A 268 13.87 -13.30 4.48
CA LYS A 268 14.52 -12.25 5.28
C LYS A 268 13.91 -12.04 6.66
N GLY A 269 12.76 -12.67 6.96
CA GLY A 269 12.05 -12.49 8.23
C GLY A 269 11.49 -11.10 8.43
N TYR A 270 11.26 -10.33 7.37
CA TYR A 270 10.73 -8.97 7.48
C TYR A 270 9.22 -8.99 7.78
N GLY A 271 8.78 -8.02 8.59
CA GLY A 271 7.37 -7.77 8.89
C GLY A 271 7.05 -6.27 8.88
N THR A 272 5.76 -5.97 8.93
CA THR A 272 5.24 -4.60 9.07
C THR A 272 4.68 -4.34 10.45
N THR A 273 4.27 -5.39 11.17
CA THR A 273 3.80 -5.30 12.56
C THR A 273 4.38 -6.44 13.40
N ALA A 274 4.41 -6.28 14.71
CA ALA A 274 4.97 -7.25 15.64
C ALA A 274 4.11 -7.39 16.92
N TYR A 275 3.89 -8.62 17.34
CA TYR A 275 3.15 -8.94 18.57
C TYR A 275 3.78 -10.14 19.27
N ARG A 276 4.09 -10.01 20.56
CA ARG A 276 4.75 -11.05 21.38
C ARG A 276 5.96 -11.68 20.70
N ASP A 277 6.86 -10.82 20.21
CA ASP A 277 8.13 -11.19 19.54
C ASP A 277 7.97 -11.99 18.25
N ALA A 278 6.77 -12.01 17.67
CA ALA A 278 6.50 -12.52 16.35
C ALA A 278 6.21 -11.38 15.37
N TRP A 279 7.01 -11.31 14.31
CA TRP A 279 6.77 -10.42 13.18
C TRP A 279 5.69 -10.99 12.27
N SER A 280 4.86 -10.10 11.75
CA SER A 280 3.89 -10.40 10.70
C SER A 280 4.00 -9.39 9.56
N LEU A 281 3.76 -9.85 8.34
CA LEU A 281 3.79 -9.01 7.13
C LEU A 281 2.38 -8.87 6.56
N PHE A 282 1.53 -8.15 7.29
CA PHE A 282 0.12 -7.97 6.94
C PHE A 282 -0.08 -6.96 5.82
N ASP A 283 0.72 -5.90 5.82
CA ASP A 283 0.66 -4.84 4.82
C ASP A 283 1.42 -5.29 3.57
N GLN A 284 0.70 -5.39 2.45
CA GLN A 284 1.24 -5.94 1.20
C GLN A 284 0.73 -5.14 0.01
N ILE A 285 1.54 -5.08 -1.06
CA ILE A 285 1.14 -4.60 -2.39
C ILE A 285 1.46 -5.69 -3.41
N MET A 286 0.43 -6.32 -3.96
CA MET A 286 0.52 -7.39 -4.94
C MET A 286 0.12 -6.88 -6.32
N LEU A 287 0.63 -7.51 -7.37
CA LEU A 287 0.57 -6.97 -8.73
C LEU A 287 0.15 -8.05 -9.72
N THR A 288 -0.74 -7.75 -10.65
CA THR A 288 -1.04 -8.69 -11.75
C THR A 288 0.11 -8.82 -12.75
N LYS A 289 0.14 -9.91 -13.51
CA LYS A 289 1.16 -10.21 -14.53
C LYS A 289 1.52 -9.02 -15.45
N PRO A 290 0.57 -8.23 -15.98
CA PRO A 290 0.89 -7.11 -16.87
C PRO A 290 1.77 -6.02 -16.23
N LEU A 291 1.77 -5.89 -14.90
CA LEU A 291 2.62 -4.93 -14.19
C LEU A 291 4.07 -5.41 -14.06
N ILE A 292 4.39 -6.68 -14.30
CA ILE A 292 5.73 -7.24 -14.06
C ILE A 292 6.46 -7.69 -15.34
N GLU A 293 5.93 -7.31 -16.51
CA GLU A 293 6.59 -7.53 -17.80
C GLU A 293 7.75 -6.55 -18.04
N ASP A 294 8.64 -6.88 -18.97
CA ASP A 294 9.84 -6.10 -19.29
C ASP A 294 9.64 -5.07 -20.42
N ASP A 295 8.39 -4.81 -20.81
CA ASP A 295 8.02 -3.71 -21.72
C ASP A 295 7.70 -2.44 -20.92
N TYR A 296 8.57 -1.43 -21.01
CA TYR A 296 8.46 -0.18 -20.25
C TYR A 296 7.79 0.97 -21.03
N SER A 297 7.10 0.68 -22.15
CA SER A 297 6.25 1.64 -22.88
C SER A 297 5.16 2.29 -22.00
N SER A 298 4.81 1.61 -20.90
CA SER A 298 3.90 2.04 -19.86
C SER A 298 4.41 1.54 -18.51
N TYR A 299 3.84 2.00 -17.40
CA TYR A 299 4.32 1.69 -16.06
C TYR A 299 4.44 0.20 -15.78
N ARG A 300 5.60 -0.20 -15.23
CA ARG A 300 5.94 -1.55 -14.76
C ARG A 300 6.58 -1.50 -13.39
N PHE A 301 6.41 -2.57 -12.64
CA PHE A 301 6.98 -2.77 -11.34
C PHE A 301 8.49 -2.98 -11.40
N TRP A 302 9.18 -2.13 -10.66
CA TRP A 302 10.62 -2.21 -10.50
C TRP A 302 11.02 -2.89 -9.20
N LYS A 303 10.59 -2.34 -8.06
CA LYS A 303 11.03 -2.75 -6.72
C LYS A 303 9.94 -2.50 -5.68
N ALA A 304 9.92 -3.32 -4.64
CA ALA A 304 9.08 -3.14 -3.45
C ALA A 304 9.96 -2.82 -2.23
N GLY A 305 9.36 -2.19 -1.21
CA GLY A 305 10.00 -1.93 0.08
C GLY A 305 9.02 -1.83 1.24
N ILE A 306 9.57 -1.98 2.45
CA ILE A 306 8.91 -1.64 3.72
C ILE A 306 9.62 -0.39 4.22
N TYR A 307 8.88 0.68 4.47
CA TYR A 307 9.43 1.95 4.92
C TYR A 307 9.59 1.92 6.45
N ASN A 308 10.81 1.66 6.93
CA ASN A 308 11.12 1.44 8.34
C ASN A 308 12.24 2.38 8.85
N LYS A 309 12.11 3.70 8.62
CA LYS A 309 13.08 4.67 9.13
C LYS A 309 13.16 4.61 10.65
N ALA A 310 14.33 4.92 11.21
CA ALA A 310 14.59 4.81 12.66
C ALA A 310 13.63 5.61 13.57
N PHE A 311 12.96 6.65 13.06
CA PHE A 311 11.96 7.40 13.84
C PHE A 311 10.60 6.69 13.91
N LEU A 312 10.35 5.71 13.05
CA LEU A 312 9.16 4.85 13.06
C LEU A 312 9.31 3.64 13.98
N SER A 313 10.44 3.48 14.64
CA SER A 313 10.71 2.32 15.48
C SER A 313 11.00 2.75 16.91
N ASN A 314 10.56 1.94 17.87
CA ASN A 314 11.00 2.06 19.25
C ASN A 314 12.52 1.85 19.30
N LYS A 315 13.24 2.80 19.91
CA LYS A 315 14.71 2.80 19.88
C LYS A 315 15.35 1.91 20.95
N ARG A 316 14.63 1.61 22.03
CA ARG A 316 15.13 0.91 23.23
C ARG A 316 13.98 0.23 23.97
N GLY A 317 14.32 -0.66 24.88
CA GLY A 317 13.39 -1.28 25.83
C GLY A 317 12.73 -2.53 25.24
N ARG A 318 11.68 -3.01 25.92
CA ARG A 318 11.00 -4.27 25.55
C ARG A 318 10.51 -4.31 24.10
N TRP A 319 10.16 -3.17 23.53
CA TRP A 319 9.60 -3.05 22.19
C TRP A 319 10.63 -2.59 21.16
N GLU A 320 11.94 -2.61 21.46
CA GLU A 320 12.98 -2.16 20.54
C GLU A 320 12.84 -2.79 19.14
N GLY A 321 12.89 -1.94 18.11
CA GLY A 321 12.70 -2.33 16.71
C GLY A 321 11.25 -2.42 16.25
N TYR A 322 10.27 -2.52 17.15
CA TYR A 322 8.85 -2.56 16.80
C TYR A 322 8.39 -1.21 16.25
N PRO A 323 7.36 -1.17 15.40
CA PRO A 323 6.71 0.07 15.00
C PRO A 323 6.37 0.94 16.22
N PHE A 324 6.71 2.22 16.13
CA PHE A 324 6.46 3.19 17.17
C PHE A 324 5.01 3.67 17.04
N ARG A 325 4.11 2.89 17.63
CA ARG A 325 2.66 3.10 17.62
C ARG A 325 2.22 4.39 18.28
N SER A 326 1.14 4.98 17.79
CA SER A 326 0.48 6.19 18.31
C SER A 326 -0.02 6.01 19.74
N PHE A 327 -0.65 4.87 20.05
CA PHE A 327 -1.35 4.70 21.32
C PHE A 327 -0.86 3.47 22.09
N ALA A 328 -0.57 3.66 23.38
CA ALA A 328 -0.21 2.57 24.28
C ALA A 328 -0.62 2.92 25.71
N ASP A 329 -0.99 1.90 26.49
CA ASP A 329 -1.32 2.02 27.92
C ASP A 329 -2.35 3.14 28.24
N GLY A 330 -3.32 3.34 27.33
CA GLY A 330 -4.39 4.33 27.47
C GLY A 330 -3.97 5.78 27.18
N GLY A 331 -2.78 5.99 26.60
CA GLY A 331 -2.25 7.32 26.26
C GLY A 331 -1.68 7.40 24.84
N PHE A 332 -1.42 8.64 24.40
CA PHE A 332 -0.68 8.92 23.17
C PHE A 332 0.83 8.92 23.48
N THR A 333 1.61 8.24 22.64
CA THR A 333 3.06 8.03 22.83
C THR A 333 3.93 9.04 22.10
N ASP A 334 3.33 9.98 21.36
CA ASP A 334 3.95 10.78 20.29
C ASP A 334 4.43 9.95 19.08
N GLY A 335 3.99 8.69 18.97
CA GLY A 335 4.28 7.78 17.86
C GLY A 335 3.43 7.98 16.60
N PHE A 336 3.53 7.01 15.70
CA PHE A 336 3.00 7.05 14.34
C PHE A 336 1.92 5.99 14.12
N SER A 337 2.33 4.75 13.87
CA SER A 337 1.44 3.62 13.60
C SER A 337 2.08 2.37 14.18
N ASP A 338 1.26 1.40 14.57
CA ASP A 338 1.72 0.06 14.91
C ASP A 338 2.06 -0.80 13.69
N HIS A 339 2.04 -0.19 12.49
CA HIS A 339 2.45 -0.76 11.22
C HIS A 339 3.53 0.09 10.55
N PHE A 340 4.50 -0.55 9.90
CA PHE A 340 5.36 0.10 8.91
C PHE A 340 4.64 0.22 7.56
N PRO A 341 4.72 1.37 6.87
CA PRO A 341 4.19 1.49 5.51
C PRO A 341 4.91 0.56 4.53
N VAL A 342 4.21 0.17 3.47
CA VAL A 342 4.78 -0.57 2.34
C VAL A 342 4.63 0.20 1.05
N TYR A 343 5.54 -0.02 0.10
CA TYR A 343 5.51 0.69 -1.17
C TYR A 343 6.11 -0.12 -2.32
N VAL A 344 5.75 0.26 -3.53
CA VAL A 344 6.36 -0.21 -4.77
C VAL A 344 6.74 0.97 -5.65
N TYR A 345 7.84 0.82 -6.39
CA TYR A 345 8.21 1.71 -7.47
C TYR A 345 7.67 1.18 -8.79
N LEU A 346 6.98 2.05 -9.51
CA LEU A 346 6.61 1.84 -10.91
C LEU A 346 7.50 2.71 -11.79
N ILE A 347 8.02 2.14 -12.87
CA ILE A 347 8.86 2.84 -13.85
C ILE A 347 8.26 2.75 -15.25
N LYS A 348 8.41 3.83 -16.01
CA LYS A 348 8.02 3.97 -17.42
C LYS A 348 9.16 4.64 -18.17
N GLU A 349 9.50 4.14 -19.35
CA GLU A 349 10.53 4.76 -20.19
C GLU A 349 10.06 6.16 -20.59
N ALA A 350 10.90 7.17 -20.35
CA ALA A 350 10.60 8.54 -20.71
C ALA A 350 10.94 8.72 -22.19
N ASN A 351 9.92 9.00 -23.01
CA ASN A 351 10.13 9.45 -24.38
C ASN A 351 10.73 10.86 -24.31
N LEU A 352 11.95 11.03 -24.83
CA LEU A 352 12.62 12.32 -24.96
C LEU A 352 11.94 13.20 -26.00
#